data_AF-A0A395CX94-F1
#
_entry.id   AF-A0A395CX94-F1
#
_cell.length_a   1.000
_cell.length_b   1.000
_cell.length_c   1.000
_cell.angle_alpha   90.00
_cell.angle_beta   90.00
_cell.angle_gamma   90.00
#
_symmetry.space_group_name_H-M   'P 1'
#
loop_
_entity.id
_entity.type
_entity.pdbx_description
1 polymer ?
#
loop_
_entity_poly.entity_id
_entity_poly.type
_entity_poly.pdbx_seq_one_letter_code
_entity_poly.pdbx_strand_id
1 'polypeptide(L)'
;ARDLGDRKLAVAVFASDRPGFSDPVQTAFGWVIFEVEKIIPGVIGKSFEDASAELRNEIARERAAPEIRKLHDAVEDQRTGGKPLAEAAKAAGLEVASIEATDSTGRDKAGKEIAGLTAAEDVLKAAFASDVGVDNDTVATKDGGYVWFEVAGVEPARQRTFDEVKDAVETALRAEKLQKALADKAKELTDRLQAGKTIDDLAKELGLTVAHAADVKRAQRPDIPNAAILSIFEVPVHGAGSAAIDAGRLVFFVKEATTPKFDPTSPEAKTIADQIRPAFTNDILEQYVGALEKIYDVAINQKALQAATGAEPGQ
;
A
#
# COMPACT_ATOMS: atom_id res chain seq x y z
N ALA A 1 9.65 -12.48 45.66
CA ALA A 1 10.57 -12.67 46.81
C ALA A 1 12.03 -12.85 46.40
N ARG A 2 12.34 -13.22 45.14
CA ARG A 2 13.72 -13.29 44.64
C ARG A 2 14.28 -11.94 44.19
N ASP A 3 13.42 -10.98 43.84
CA ASP A 3 13.84 -9.76 43.13
C ASP A 3 14.44 -8.66 44.03
N LEU A 4 14.28 -8.77 45.36
CA LEU A 4 14.72 -7.76 46.33
C LEU A 4 15.79 -8.25 47.32
N GLY A 5 16.39 -9.43 47.06
CA GLY A 5 17.55 -9.95 47.80
C GLY A 5 17.31 -10.41 49.25
N ASP A 6 16.32 -9.87 49.96
CA ASP A 6 15.93 -10.26 51.32
C ASP A 6 14.42 -10.54 51.40
N ARG A 7 14.05 -11.69 51.99
CA ARG A 7 12.66 -12.14 52.06
C ARG A 7 11.79 -11.26 52.96
N LYS A 8 12.32 -10.75 54.08
CA LYS A 8 11.57 -9.90 55.00
C LYS A 8 11.32 -8.54 54.36
N LEU A 9 12.33 -7.99 53.68
CA LEU A 9 12.19 -6.75 52.91
C LEU A 9 11.15 -6.91 51.80
N ALA A 10 11.22 -7.98 51.01
CA ALA A 10 10.24 -8.22 49.94
C ALA A 10 8.80 -8.34 50.45
N VAL A 11 8.59 -9.04 51.56
CA VAL A 11 7.26 -9.14 52.18
C VAL A 11 6.76 -7.77 52.63
N ALA A 12 7.62 -6.95 53.24
CA ALA A 12 7.23 -5.61 53.66
C ALA A 12 6.88 -4.70 52.47
N VAL A 13 7.66 -4.72 51.40
CA VAL A 13 7.42 -3.92 50.18
C VAL A 13 6.09 -4.27 49.52
N PHE A 14 5.79 -5.56 49.35
CA PHE A 14 4.55 -6.00 48.70
C PHE A 14 3.32 -5.98 49.62
N ALA A 15 3.50 -5.76 50.92
CA ALA A 15 2.41 -5.59 51.87
C ALA A 15 1.94 -4.13 51.99
N SER A 16 2.70 -3.16 51.45
CA SER A 16 2.32 -1.75 51.47
C SER A 16 1.02 -1.52 50.69
N ASP A 17 0.04 -0.90 51.34
CA ASP A 17 -1.28 -0.59 50.79
C ASP A 17 -1.38 0.84 50.21
N ARG A 18 -0.35 1.66 50.44
CA ARG A 18 -0.24 3.04 49.94
C ARG A 18 1.21 3.43 49.64
N PRO A 19 1.45 4.40 48.74
CA PRO A 19 2.74 5.04 48.57
C PRO A 19 3.26 5.70 49.85
N GLY A 20 4.58 5.77 50.01
CA GLY A 20 5.26 6.41 51.13
C GLY A 20 6.39 5.58 51.74
N PHE A 21 7.00 6.11 52.79
CA PHE A 21 8.07 5.44 53.53
C PHE A 21 7.55 4.30 54.42
N SER A 22 8.33 3.23 54.50
CA SER A 22 8.10 2.11 55.40
C SER A 22 8.54 2.43 56.84
N ASP A 23 8.01 1.68 57.80
CA ASP A 23 8.71 1.54 59.09
C ASP A 23 10.07 0.84 58.88
N PRO A 24 11.04 1.00 59.80
CA PRO A 24 12.32 0.29 59.72
C PRO A 24 12.11 -1.22 59.69
N VAL A 25 12.62 -1.89 58.65
CA VAL A 25 12.56 -3.35 58.51
C VAL A 25 13.92 -3.95 58.83
N GLN A 26 13.94 -4.89 59.78
CA GLN A 26 15.18 -5.60 60.14
C GLN A 26 15.49 -6.68 59.10
N THR A 27 16.58 -6.48 58.35
CA THR A 27 17.14 -7.44 57.40
C THR A 27 18.41 -8.10 57.97
N ALA A 28 18.94 -9.10 57.27
CA ALA A 28 20.21 -9.72 57.65
C ALA A 28 21.42 -8.73 57.62
N PHE A 29 21.28 -7.60 56.93
CA PHE A 29 22.34 -6.59 56.75
C PHE A 29 22.09 -5.31 57.56
N GLY A 30 21.10 -5.31 58.46
CA GLY A 30 20.73 -4.17 59.29
C GLY A 30 19.31 -3.67 58.99
N TRP A 31 19.01 -2.47 59.47
CA TRP A 31 17.70 -1.84 59.31
C TRP A 31 17.61 -1.10 57.98
N VAL A 32 16.53 -1.35 57.24
CA VAL A 32 16.26 -0.72 55.94
C VAL A 32 14.91 -0.01 56.02
N ILE A 33 14.87 1.23 55.51
CA ILE A 33 13.64 1.97 55.23
C ILE A 33 13.55 2.07 53.71
N PHE A 34 12.39 1.75 53.14
CA PHE A 34 12.14 1.89 51.70
C PHE A 34 10.99 2.86 51.45
N GLU A 35 10.97 3.48 50.28
CA GLU A 35 9.87 4.31 49.81
C GLU A 35 9.13 3.61 48.69
N VAL A 36 7.81 3.49 48.82
CA VAL A 36 6.93 3.08 47.74
C VAL A 36 6.50 4.33 47.00
N GLU A 37 7.08 4.64 45.86
CA GLU A 37 6.73 5.85 45.09
C GLU A 37 5.32 5.75 44.50
N LYS A 38 4.95 4.57 43.99
CA LYS A 38 3.66 4.33 43.33
C LYS A 38 3.28 2.86 43.40
N ILE A 39 2.00 2.60 43.69
CA ILE A 39 1.41 1.26 43.55
C ILE A 39 0.64 1.25 42.23
N ILE A 40 1.07 0.40 41.30
CA ILE A 40 0.38 0.18 40.02
C ILE A 40 -0.40 -1.12 40.17
N PRO A 41 -1.75 -1.10 40.14
CA PRO A 41 -2.54 -2.32 40.14
C PRO A 41 -2.09 -3.22 38.99
N GLY A 42 -1.89 -4.51 39.27
CA GLY A 42 -1.57 -5.49 38.23
C GLY A 42 -2.68 -5.48 37.19
N VAL A 43 -2.37 -5.03 35.97
CA VAL A 43 -3.29 -5.14 34.86
C VAL A 43 -3.31 -6.62 34.47
N ILE A 44 -4.39 -7.32 34.78
CA ILE A 44 -4.65 -8.65 34.23
C ILE A 44 -4.95 -8.42 32.74
N GLY A 45 -3.89 -8.38 31.92
CA GLY A 45 -3.91 -7.80 30.57
C GLY A 45 -4.77 -8.55 29.55
N LYS A 46 -5.21 -9.77 29.85
CA LYS A 46 -6.12 -10.56 29.02
C LYS A 46 -6.67 -11.72 29.85
N SER A 47 -7.98 -11.92 29.90
CA SER A 47 -8.54 -13.13 30.51
C SER A 47 -8.28 -14.35 29.62
N PHE A 48 -8.47 -15.57 30.16
CA PHE A 48 -8.38 -16.78 29.33
C PHE A 48 -9.46 -16.76 28.24
N GLU A 49 -10.66 -16.31 28.56
CA GLU A 49 -11.77 -16.15 27.63
C GLU A 49 -11.38 -15.24 26.46
N ASP A 50 -10.72 -14.11 26.75
CA ASP A 50 -10.24 -13.15 25.74
C ASP A 50 -9.08 -13.70 24.89
N ALA A 51 -8.24 -14.58 25.46
CA ALA A 51 -7.09 -15.17 24.79
C ALA A 51 -7.37 -16.54 24.15
N SER A 52 -8.51 -17.17 24.45
CA SER A 52 -8.78 -18.58 24.11
C SER A 52 -8.71 -18.84 22.61
N ALA A 53 -9.25 -17.93 21.80
CA ALA A 53 -9.21 -18.05 20.34
C ALA A 53 -7.78 -17.93 19.78
N GLU A 54 -6.97 -17.02 20.33
CA GLU A 54 -5.57 -16.83 19.95
C GLU A 54 -4.73 -18.06 20.31
N LEU A 55 -4.84 -18.53 21.56
CA LEU A 55 -4.14 -19.72 22.04
C LEU A 55 -4.52 -20.98 21.26
N ARG A 56 -5.80 -21.13 20.89
CA ARG A 56 -6.24 -22.24 20.01
C ARG A 56 -5.55 -22.18 18.65
N ASN A 57 -5.44 -20.99 18.05
CA ASN A 57 -4.77 -20.82 16.77
C ASN A 57 -3.26 -21.06 16.87
N GLU A 58 -2.61 -20.62 17.95
CA GLU A 58 -1.19 -20.85 18.20
C GLU A 58 -0.88 -22.34 18.35
N ILE A 59 -1.62 -23.03 19.23
CA ILE A 59 -1.48 -24.49 19.43
C ILE A 59 -1.80 -25.24 18.14
N ALA A 60 -2.81 -24.81 17.37
CA ALA A 60 -3.13 -25.42 16.09
C ALA A 60 -1.97 -25.30 15.09
N ARG A 61 -1.32 -24.13 15.00
CA ARG A 61 -0.13 -23.94 14.14
C ARG A 61 1.07 -24.76 14.61
N GLU A 62 1.33 -24.81 15.90
CA GLU A 62 2.40 -25.61 16.49
C GLU A 62 2.22 -27.10 16.16
N ARG A 63 0.98 -27.60 16.27
CA ARG A 63 0.63 -28.98 15.94
C ARG A 63 0.58 -29.26 14.44
N ALA A 64 0.30 -28.26 13.61
CA ALA A 64 0.25 -28.42 12.16
C ALA A 64 1.64 -28.66 11.56
N ALA A 65 2.69 -28.00 12.07
CA ALA A 65 4.05 -28.10 11.52
C ALA A 65 4.59 -29.54 11.37
N PRO A 66 4.53 -30.43 12.40
CA PRO A 66 4.95 -31.82 12.22
C PRO A 66 4.07 -32.61 11.25
N GLU A 67 2.75 -32.35 11.21
CA GLU A 67 1.84 -33.03 10.29
C GLU A 67 2.07 -32.59 8.83
N ILE A 68 2.35 -31.30 8.59
CA ILE A 68 2.73 -30.78 7.27
C ILE A 68 4.00 -31.47 6.76
N ARG A 69 5.04 -31.60 7.61
CA ARG A 69 6.27 -32.31 7.24
C ARG A 69 6.01 -33.79 6.93
N LYS A 70 5.18 -34.45 7.74
CA LYS A 70 4.81 -35.84 7.49
C LYS A 70 4.07 -36.03 6.16
N LEU A 71 3.15 -35.12 5.81
CA LEU A 71 2.46 -35.13 4.53
C LEU A 71 3.43 -34.85 3.37
N HIS A 72 4.34 -33.90 3.55
CA HIS A 72 5.39 -33.61 2.58
C HIS A 72 6.24 -34.85 2.29
N ASP A 73 6.78 -35.49 3.32
CA ASP A 73 7.62 -36.68 3.17
C ASP A 73 6.83 -37.84 2.52
N ALA A 74 5.55 -38.01 2.87
CA ALA A 74 4.69 -39.01 2.24
C ALA A 74 4.49 -38.77 0.73
N VAL A 75 4.33 -37.51 0.30
CA VAL A 75 4.22 -37.16 -1.13
C VAL A 75 5.55 -37.40 -1.84
N GLU A 76 6.66 -36.93 -1.26
CA GLU A 76 8.01 -37.08 -1.83
C GLU A 76 8.44 -38.54 -1.95
N ASP A 77 8.10 -39.40 -0.98
CA ASP A 77 8.36 -40.84 -1.06
C ASP A 77 7.65 -41.48 -2.25
N GLN A 78 6.40 -41.07 -2.53
CA GLN A 78 5.67 -41.57 -3.71
C GLN A 78 6.28 -41.06 -5.02
N ARG A 79 6.68 -39.78 -5.07
CA ARG A 79 7.32 -39.16 -6.24
C ARG A 79 8.68 -39.77 -6.55
N THR A 80 9.50 -39.99 -5.52
CA THR A 80 10.80 -40.67 -5.63
C THR A 80 10.64 -42.11 -6.13
N GLY A 81 9.51 -42.75 -5.81
CA GLY A 81 9.11 -44.05 -6.36
C GLY A 81 8.65 -44.02 -7.83
N GLY A 82 8.63 -42.85 -8.48
CA GLY A 82 8.23 -42.65 -9.86
C GLY A 82 6.72 -42.53 -10.10
N LYS A 83 5.92 -42.34 -9.05
CA LYS A 83 4.47 -42.14 -9.22
C LYS A 83 4.16 -40.72 -9.70
N PRO A 84 3.18 -40.54 -10.60
CA PRO A 84 2.70 -39.22 -10.99
C PRO A 84 2.20 -38.41 -9.79
N LEU A 85 2.28 -37.08 -9.87
CA LEU A 85 1.89 -36.18 -8.78
C LEU A 85 0.45 -36.44 -8.30
N ALA A 86 -0.47 -36.70 -9.24
CA ALA A 86 -1.85 -36.96 -8.90
C ALA A 86 -2.06 -38.24 -8.06
N GLU A 87 -1.26 -39.29 -8.32
CA GLU A 87 -1.29 -40.52 -7.54
C GLU A 87 -0.61 -40.33 -6.18
N ALA A 88 0.51 -39.60 -6.14
CA ALA A 88 1.23 -39.26 -4.92
C ALA A 88 0.34 -38.46 -3.95
N ALA A 89 -0.33 -37.41 -4.46
CA ALA A 89 -1.29 -36.61 -3.70
C ALA A 89 -2.42 -37.48 -3.14
N LYS A 90 -3.05 -38.32 -3.97
CA LYS A 90 -4.13 -39.22 -3.54
C LYS A 90 -3.67 -40.21 -2.47
N ALA A 91 -2.46 -40.75 -2.57
CA ALA A 91 -1.89 -41.65 -1.57
C ALA A 91 -1.63 -40.94 -0.23
N ALA A 92 -1.30 -39.64 -0.26
CA ALA A 92 -1.18 -38.79 0.92
C ALA A 92 -2.53 -38.22 1.42
N GLY A 93 -3.66 -38.55 0.76
CA GLY A 93 -4.98 -38.05 1.12
C GLY A 93 -5.24 -36.59 0.72
N LEU A 94 -4.49 -36.07 -0.26
CA LEU A 94 -4.63 -34.72 -0.80
C LEU A 94 -5.42 -34.72 -2.11
N GLU A 95 -6.13 -33.63 -2.36
CA GLU A 95 -6.81 -33.37 -3.62
C GLU A 95 -5.91 -32.57 -4.57
N VAL A 96 -6.01 -32.88 -5.87
CA VAL A 96 -5.27 -32.19 -6.92
C VAL A 96 -6.20 -31.19 -7.58
N ALA A 97 -5.81 -29.93 -7.62
CA ALA A 97 -6.49 -28.90 -8.40
C ALA A 97 -5.97 -28.90 -9.83
N SER A 98 -6.86 -29.00 -10.81
CA SER A 98 -6.52 -28.76 -12.21
C SER A 98 -6.83 -27.32 -12.56
N ILE A 99 -5.81 -26.62 -13.07
CA ILE A 99 -5.90 -25.22 -13.49
C ILE A 99 -5.87 -25.21 -15.02
N GLU A 100 -6.94 -24.68 -15.62
CA GLU A 100 -6.98 -24.42 -17.07
C GLU A 100 -5.87 -23.45 -17.49
N ALA A 101 -5.57 -23.42 -18.78
CA ALA A 101 -4.48 -22.58 -19.31
C ALA A 101 -4.57 -21.12 -18.81
N THR A 102 -3.49 -20.69 -18.15
CA THR A 102 -3.33 -19.36 -17.55
C THR A 102 -2.07 -18.70 -18.13
N ASP A 103 -2.06 -17.37 -18.15
CA ASP A 103 -0.85 -16.61 -18.43
C ASP A 103 0.06 -16.47 -17.19
N SER A 104 1.24 -15.87 -17.38
CA SER A 104 2.25 -15.68 -16.33
C SER A 104 1.81 -14.70 -15.23
N THR A 105 0.66 -14.04 -15.40
CA THR A 105 0.06 -13.14 -14.42
C THR A 105 -1.13 -13.78 -13.69
N GLY A 106 -1.42 -15.05 -13.95
CA GLY A 106 -2.52 -15.77 -13.33
C GLY A 106 -3.87 -15.42 -13.94
N ARG A 107 -3.93 -15.10 -15.23
CA ARG A 107 -5.20 -14.84 -15.93
C ARG A 107 -5.52 -15.91 -16.95
N ASP A 108 -6.80 -16.28 -17.01
CA ASP A 108 -7.34 -17.17 -18.02
C ASP A 108 -7.39 -16.52 -19.42
N LYS A 109 -7.83 -17.28 -20.41
CA LYS A 109 -7.97 -16.80 -21.80
C LYS A 109 -8.93 -15.61 -21.97
N ALA A 110 -9.85 -15.42 -21.03
CA ALA A 110 -10.76 -14.28 -21.00
C ALA A 110 -10.16 -13.06 -20.27
N GLY A 111 -8.95 -13.18 -19.72
CA GLY A 111 -8.28 -12.13 -18.95
C GLY A 111 -8.79 -12.03 -17.50
N LYS A 112 -9.50 -13.05 -17.00
CA LYS A 112 -9.98 -13.10 -15.63
C LYS A 112 -8.96 -13.82 -14.76
N GLU A 113 -8.76 -13.30 -13.54
CA GLU A 113 -7.87 -13.94 -12.56
C GLU A 113 -8.36 -15.34 -12.20
N ILE A 114 -7.43 -16.31 -12.22
CA ILE A 114 -7.70 -17.66 -11.76
C ILE A 114 -7.84 -17.66 -10.23
N ALA A 115 -8.87 -18.35 -9.73
CA ALA A 115 -9.11 -18.49 -8.31
C ALA A 115 -8.46 -19.77 -7.77
N GLY A 116 -8.15 -19.79 -6.47
CA GLY A 116 -7.74 -21.01 -5.78
C GLY A 116 -6.26 -21.39 -5.92
N LEU A 117 -5.41 -20.51 -6.47
CA LEU A 117 -3.97 -20.76 -6.55
C LEU A 117 -3.27 -20.32 -5.25
N THR A 118 -2.84 -21.29 -4.44
CA THR A 118 -2.01 -21.04 -3.25
C THR A 118 -0.61 -20.57 -3.67
N ALA A 119 -0.07 -19.55 -2.99
CA ALA A 119 1.24 -18.97 -3.32
C ALA A 119 1.36 -18.59 -4.81
N ALA A 120 0.30 -17.99 -5.37
CA ALA A 120 0.11 -17.78 -6.81
C ALA A 120 1.35 -17.23 -7.53
N GLU A 121 1.97 -16.19 -7.00
CA GLU A 121 3.15 -15.55 -7.62
C GLU A 121 4.33 -16.53 -7.75
N ASP A 122 4.67 -17.23 -6.66
CA ASP A 122 5.80 -18.16 -6.62
C ASP A 122 5.52 -19.41 -7.48
N VAL A 123 4.28 -19.92 -7.44
CA VAL A 123 3.86 -21.08 -8.24
C VAL A 123 3.84 -20.74 -9.73
N LEU A 124 3.28 -19.60 -10.12
CA LEU A 124 3.29 -19.16 -11.53
C LEU A 124 4.72 -18.97 -12.03
N LYS A 125 5.59 -18.33 -11.22
CA LYS A 125 6.99 -18.15 -11.58
C LYS A 125 7.70 -19.49 -11.79
N ALA A 126 7.48 -20.47 -10.91
CA ALA A 126 8.06 -21.80 -11.02
C ALA A 126 7.48 -22.58 -12.23
N ALA A 127 6.17 -22.53 -12.43
CA ALA A 127 5.49 -23.20 -13.55
C ALA A 127 5.93 -22.66 -14.91
N PHE A 128 6.09 -21.35 -15.05
CA PHE A 128 6.57 -20.72 -16.29
C PHE A 128 8.07 -20.88 -16.53
N ALA A 129 8.83 -21.32 -15.52
CA ALA A 129 10.24 -21.72 -15.66
C ALA A 129 10.40 -23.22 -15.94
N SER A 130 9.30 -23.97 -16.01
CA SER A 130 9.25 -25.41 -16.20
C SER A 130 8.65 -25.80 -17.57
N ASP A 131 8.62 -27.10 -17.85
CA ASP A 131 8.05 -27.68 -19.07
C ASP A 131 7.28 -28.98 -18.76
N VAL A 132 6.55 -29.49 -19.73
CA VAL A 132 5.76 -30.72 -19.62
C VAL A 132 6.67 -31.90 -19.29
N GLY A 133 6.31 -32.66 -18.26
CA GLY A 133 7.04 -33.84 -17.82
C GLY A 133 8.33 -33.55 -17.04
N VAL A 134 8.61 -32.29 -16.70
CA VAL A 134 9.70 -31.92 -15.79
C VAL A 134 9.27 -32.24 -14.35
N ASP A 135 10.14 -32.92 -13.62
CA ASP A 135 10.00 -33.13 -12.19
C ASP A 135 10.37 -31.83 -11.46
N ASN A 136 9.37 -31.17 -10.87
CA ASN A 136 9.51 -29.83 -10.30
C ASN A 136 9.68 -29.85 -8.79
N ASP A 137 10.59 -29.01 -8.29
CA ASP A 137 10.74 -28.77 -6.85
C ASP A 137 9.45 -28.18 -6.24
N THR A 138 9.24 -28.47 -4.96
CA THR A 138 8.13 -27.90 -4.19
C THR A 138 8.28 -26.39 -4.01
N VAL A 139 7.18 -25.66 -4.06
CA VAL A 139 7.13 -24.24 -3.73
C VAL A 139 6.71 -24.07 -2.28
N ALA A 140 7.55 -23.46 -1.45
CA ALA A 140 7.23 -23.16 -0.06
C ALA A 140 6.22 -22.01 0.04
N THR A 141 5.24 -22.13 0.93
CA THR A 141 4.27 -21.08 1.21
C THR A 141 4.71 -20.22 2.39
N LYS A 142 4.25 -18.96 2.45
CA LYS A 142 4.63 -18.01 3.52
C LYS A 142 4.21 -18.46 4.92
N ASP A 143 3.21 -19.32 5.02
CA ASP A 143 2.70 -19.91 6.25
C ASP A 143 3.36 -21.25 6.63
N GLY A 144 4.41 -21.67 5.93
CA GLY A 144 5.22 -22.85 6.25
C GLY A 144 4.69 -24.16 5.66
N GLY A 145 3.83 -24.08 4.64
CA GLY A 145 3.37 -25.21 3.83
C GLY A 145 4.15 -25.35 2.53
N TYR A 146 3.68 -26.27 1.68
CA TYR A 146 4.30 -26.63 0.40
C TYR A 146 3.24 -26.78 -0.69
N VAL A 147 3.59 -26.40 -1.91
CA VAL A 147 2.80 -26.62 -3.11
C VAL A 147 3.62 -27.44 -4.09
N TRP A 148 3.03 -28.53 -4.56
CA TRP A 148 3.52 -29.30 -5.70
C TRP A 148 2.74 -28.91 -6.94
N PHE A 149 3.43 -28.84 -8.08
CA PHE A 149 2.81 -28.55 -9.35
C PHE A 149 3.39 -29.41 -10.47
N GLU A 150 2.62 -29.58 -11.53
CA GLU A 150 3.01 -30.27 -12.76
C GLU A 150 2.46 -29.47 -13.95
N VAL A 151 3.28 -29.26 -14.99
CA VAL A 151 2.84 -28.60 -16.21
C VAL A 151 2.20 -29.66 -17.12
N ALA A 152 0.86 -29.64 -17.19
CA ALA A 152 0.11 -30.59 -18.03
C ALA A 152 0.24 -30.28 -19.54
N GLY A 153 0.50 -29.03 -19.91
CA GLY A 153 0.62 -28.59 -21.29
C GLY A 153 1.03 -27.13 -21.40
N VAL A 154 1.65 -26.79 -22.52
CA VAL A 154 2.04 -25.41 -22.86
C VAL A 154 1.31 -24.99 -24.14
N GLU A 155 0.54 -23.91 -24.05
CA GLU A 155 -0.06 -23.28 -25.23
C GLU A 155 0.91 -22.21 -25.77
N PRO A 156 1.45 -22.36 -26.99
CA PRO A 156 2.36 -21.38 -27.55
C PRO A 156 1.69 -20.01 -27.70
N ALA A 157 2.45 -18.95 -27.46
CA ALA A 157 2.01 -17.60 -27.73
C ALA A 157 1.61 -17.47 -29.21
N ARG A 158 0.38 -17.04 -29.45
CA ARG A 158 -0.16 -16.80 -30.79
C ARG A 158 -0.92 -15.50 -30.84
N GLN A 159 -1.02 -14.94 -32.03
CA GLN A 159 -1.93 -13.84 -32.27
C GLN A 159 -3.38 -14.34 -32.10
N ARG A 160 -4.17 -13.60 -31.31
CA ARG A 160 -5.60 -13.85 -31.20
C ARG A 160 -6.26 -13.53 -32.53
N THR A 161 -7.22 -14.35 -32.92
CA THR A 161 -8.05 -14.11 -34.10
C THR A 161 -8.97 -12.91 -33.86
N PHE A 162 -9.49 -12.32 -34.94
CA PHE A 162 -10.44 -11.21 -34.82
C PHE A 162 -11.68 -11.60 -34.02
N ASP A 163 -12.23 -12.80 -34.22
CA ASP A 163 -13.41 -13.27 -33.51
C ASP A 163 -13.19 -13.36 -31.99
N GLU A 164 -11.98 -13.73 -31.54
CA GLU A 164 -11.61 -13.82 -30.12
C GLU A 164 -11.44 -12.46 -29.43
N VAL A 165 -11.24 -11.38 -30.19
CA VAL A 165 -11.04 -10.02 -29.66
C VAL A 165 -12.15 -9.06 -30.07
N LYS A 166 -13.12 -9.50 -30.87
CA LYS A 166 -14.14 -8.65 -31.46
C LYS A 166 -14.88 -7.82 -30.41
N ASP A 167 -15.35 -8.45 -29.34
CA ASP A 167 -16.11 -7.76 -28.28
C ASP A 167 -15.24 -6.76 -27.50
N ALA A 168 -13.97 -7.10 -27.26
CA ALA A 168 -13.01 -6.21 -26.61
C ALA A 168 -12.69 -4.99 -27.50
N VAL A 169 -12.47 -5.22 -28.79
CA VAL A 169 -12.24 -4.16 -29.79
C VAL A 169 -13.48 -3.29 -29.96
N GLU A 170 -14.67 -3.88 -30.03
CA GLU A 170 -15.92 -3.14 -30.13
C GLU A 170 -16.13 -2.24 -28.90
N THR A 171 -15.89 -2.77 -27.71
CA THR A 171 -16.01 -2.01 -26.45
C THR A 171 -15.00 -0.85 -26.43
N ALA A 172 -13.74 -1.12 -26.77
CA ALA A 172 -12.70 -0.10 -26.84
C ALA A 172 -13.02 0.98 -27.89
N LEU A 173 -13.47 0.58 -29.08
CA LEU A 173 -13.82 1.49 -30.16
C LEU A 173 -15.05 2.33 -29.80
N ARG A 174 -16.07 1.76 -29.17
CA ARG A 174 -17.24 2.51 -28.68
C ARG A 174 -16.82 3.54 -27.65
N ALA A 175 -15.95 3.18 -26.71
CA ALA A 175 -15.41 4.10 -25.72
C ALA A 175 -14.62 5.25 -26.39
N GLU A 176 -13.75 4.93 -27.35
CA GLU A 176 -12.99 5.92 -28.11
C GLU A 176 -13.91 6.88 -28.89
N LYS A 177 -14.90 6.34 -29.61
CA LYS A 177 -15.88 7.13 -30.38
C LYS A 177 -16.73 8.01 -29.46
N LEU A 178 -17.13 7.50 -28.29
CA LEU A 178 -17.86 8.28 -27.29
C LEU A 178 -17.02 9.46 -26.79
N GLN A 179 -15.76 9.21 -26.40
CA GLN A 179 -14.86 10.26 -25.93
C GLN A 179 -14.61 11.33 -27.01
N LYS A 180 -14.45 10.91 -28.26
CA LYS A 180 -14.32 11.83 -29.40
C LYS A 180 -15.60 12.65 -29.60
N ALA A 181 -16.78 12.02 -29.59
CA ALA A 181 -18.05 12.73 -29.73
C ALA A 181 -18.28 13.74 -28.59
N LEU A 182 -17.95 13.39 -27.35
CA LEU A 182 -18.00 14.31 -26.21
C LEU A 182 -17.02 15.46 -26.39
N ALA A 183 -15.81 15.20 -26.91
CA ALA A 183 -14.81 16.21 -27.19
C ALA A 183 -15.28 17.24 -28.22
N ASP A 184 -15.81 16.75 -29.35
CA ASP A 184 -16.34 17.58 -30.42
C ASP A 184 -17.53 18.39 -29.93
N LYS A 185 -18.42 17.79 -29.12
CA LYS A 185 -19.57 18.50 -28.54
C LYS A 185 -19.14 19.57 -27.54
N ALA A 186 -18.19 19.26 -26.66
CA ALA A 186 -17.68 20.23 -25.70
C ALA A 186 -17.03 21.43 -26.42
N LYS A 187 -16.26 21.17 -27.49
CA LYS A 187 -15.68 22.21 -28.33
C LYS A 187 -16.75 23.10 -28.96
N GLU A 188 -17.78 22.51 -29.58
CA GLU A 188 -18.92 23.25 -30.15
C GLU A 188 -19.57 24.18 -29.10
N LEU A 189 -19.79 23.68 -27.88
CA LEU A 189 -20.40 24.46 -26.80
C LEU A 189 -19.47 25.58 -26.32
N THR A 190 -18.17 25.30 -26.15
CA THR A 190 -17.17 26.32 -25.81
C THR A 190 -17.12 27.42 -26.87
N ASP A 191 -17.12 27.08 -28.16
CA ASP A 191 -17.10 28.06 -29.26
C ASP A 191 -18.36 28.94 -29.25
N ARG A 192 -19.53 28.36 -28.92
CA ARG A 192 -20.80 29.11 -28.79
C ARG A 192 -20.82 30.03 -27.57
N LEU A 193 -20.23 29.61 -26.45
CA LEU A 193 -20.05 30.49 -25.28
C LEU A 193 -19.14 31.68 -25.62
N GLN A 194 -18.05 31.43 -26.36
CA GLN A 194 -17.14 32.49 -26.81
C GLN A 194 -17.81 33.44 -27.81
N ALA A 195 -18.76 32.96 -28.61
CA ALA A 195 -19.58 33.77 -29.50
C ALA A 195 -20.67 34.61 -28.78
N GLY A 196 -20.72 34.58 -27.44
CA GLY A 196 -21.59 35.42 -26.62
C GLY A 196 -22.89 34.78 -26.17
N LYS A 197 -23.09 33.48 -26.42
CA LYS A 197 -24.23 32.74 -25.86
C LYS A 197 -24.02 32.48 -24.37
N THR A 198 -25.08 32.54 -23.57
CA THR A 198 -24.97 32.27 -22.12
C THR A 198 -24.91 30.76 -21.83
N ILE A 199 -24.27 30.39 -20.73
CA ILE A 199 -24.19 29.00 -20.28
C ILE A 199 -25.57 28.45 -19.89
N ASP A 200 -26.46 29.29 -19.38
CA ASP A 200 -27.85 28.96 -19.07
C ASP A 200 -28.66 28.60 -20.31
N ASP A 201 -28.47 29.31 -21.43
CA ASP A 201 -29.16 29.01 -22.68
C ASP A 201 -28.69 27.68 -23.28
N LEU A 202 -27.38 27.41 -23.24
CA LEU A 202 -26.84 26.12 -23.69
C LEU A 202 -27.31 24.96 -22.82
N ALA A 203 -27.37 25.16 -21.50
CA ALA A 203 -27.85 24.14 -20.58
C ALA A 203 -29.33 23.81 -20.84
N LYS A 204 -30.19 24.82 -21.04
CA LYS A 204 -31.61 24.62 -21.40
C LYS A 204 -31.79 23.85 -22.70
N GLU A 205 -31.00 24.15 -23.73
CA GLU A 205 -31.06 23.43 -25.01
C GLU A 205 -30.70 21.95 -24.91
N LEU A 206 -29.81 21.62 -23.97
CA LEU A 206 -29.33 20.26 -23.75
C LEU A 206 -30.10 19.54 -22.63
N GLY A 207 -31.07 20.19 -21.99
CA GLY A 207 -31.76 19.65 -20.81
C GLY A 207 -30.83 19.44 -19.60
N LEU A 208 -29.76 20.23 -19.50
CA LEU A 208 -28.77 20.15 -18.43
C LEU A 208 -29.00 21.24 -17.37
N THR A 209 -28.46 21.02 -16.17
CA THR A 209 -28.44 22.00 -15.08
C THR A 209 -27.09 22.69 -15.00
N VAL A 210 -27.09 24.02 -14.90
CA VAL A 210 -25.86 24.80 -14.63
C VAL A 210 -25.54 24.72 -13.15
N ALA A 211 -24.28 24.43 -12.83
CA ALA A 211 -23.74 24.57 -11.49
C ALA A 211 -22.89 25.85 -11.40
N HIS A 212 -23.01 26.57 -10.29
CA HIS A 212 -22.18 27.73 -10.00
C HIS A 212 -21.17 27.38 -8.90
N ALA A 213 -19.90 27.61 -9.18
CA ALA A 213 -18.83 27.46 -8.22
C ALA A 213 -18.22 28.82 -7.89
N ALA A 214 -18.12 29.12 -6.59
CA ALA A 214 -17.39 30.27 -6.05
C ALA A 214 -16.11 29.79 -5.36
N ASP A 215 -15.19 30.72 -5.13
CA ASP A 215 -13.92 30.50 -4.40
C ASP A 215 -13.11 29.30 -4.93
N VAL A 216 -13.09 29.12 -6.26
CA VAL A 216 -12.29 28.09 -6.91
C VAL A 216 -10.81 28.47 -6.79
N LYS A 217 -10.05 27.69 -6.03
CA LYS A 217 -8.59 27.82 -5.85
C LYS A 217 -7.86 26.72 -6.62
N ARG A 218 -6.54 26.87 -6.83
CA ARG A 218 -5.66 25.79 -7.35
C ARG A 218 -5.40 24.72 -6.29
N ALA A 219 -6.47 24.15 -5.74
CA ALA A 219 -6.45 23.15 -4.68
C ALA A 219 -7.59 22.15 -4.91
N GLN A 220 -7.45 20.93 -4.41
CA GLN A 220 -8.50 19.91 -4.53
C GLN A 220 -9.80 20.34 -3.84
N ARG A 221 -10.93 20.01 -4.46
CA ARG A 221 -12.27 20.19 -3.88
C ARG A 221 -13.19 19.04 -4.31
N PRO A 222 -14.23 18.69 -3.52
CA PRO A 222 -15.07 17.53 -3.81
C PRO A 222 -15.96 17.67 -5.05
N ASP A 223 -16.34 18.90 -5.40
CA ASP A 223 -17.33 19.21 -6.43
C ASP A 223 -16.73 19.50 -7.82
N ILE A 224 -15.41 19.71 -7.91
CA ILE A 224 -14.71 19.93 -9.19
C ILE A 224 -13.46 19.05 -9.24
N PRO A 225 -13.36 18.12 -10.20
CA PRO A 225 -12.15 17.32 -10.37
C PRO A 225 -10.91 18.18 -10.64
N ASN A 226 -9.75 17.75 -10.13
CA ASN A 226 -8.50 18.52 -10.23
C ASN A 226 -8.12 18.86 -11.68
N ALA A 227 -8.34 17.93 -12.62
CA ALA A 227 -8.10 18.18 -14.04
C ALA A 227 -8.92 19.37 -14.58
N ALA A 228 -10.18 19.50 -14.14
CA ALA A 228 -11.03 20.63 -14.51
C ALA A 228 -10.56 21.93 -13.85
N ILE A 229 -10.09 21.90 -12.60
CA ILE A 229 -9.51 23.07 -11.93
C ILE A 229 -8.32 23.61 -12.74
N LEU A 230 -7.41 22.74 -13.18
CA LEU A 230 -6.26 23.16 -13.99
C LEU A 230 -6.71 23.85 -15.28
N SER A 231 -7.65 23.26 -16.03
CA SER A 231 -8.19 23.88 -17.25
C SER A 231 -8.94 25.19 -16.98
N ILE A 232 -9.67 25.31 -15.86
CA ILE A 232 -10.34 26.58 -15.48
C ILE A 232 -9.32 27.70 -15.33
N PHE A 233 -8.19 27.41 -14.69
CA PHE A 233 -7.12 28.39 -14.46
C PHE A 233 -6.23 28.69 -15.70
N GLU A 234 -6.42 27.96 -16.80
CA GLU A 234 -5.79 28.24 -18.11
C GLU A 234 -6.66 29.19 -18.97
N VAL A 235 -7.92 29.38 -18.61
CA VAL A 235 -8.87 30.20 -19.36
C VAL A 235 -8.95 31.62 -18.75
N PRO A 236 -8.89 32.69 -19.56
CA PRO A 236 -9.00 34.05 -19.07
C PRO A 236 -10.40 34.37 -18.53
N VAL A 237 -10.53 35.45 -17.76
CA VAL A 237 -11.83 35.98 -17.33
C VAL A 237 -12.69 36.30 -18.56
N HIS A 238 -13.97 35.97 -18.47
CA HIS A 238 -14.95 36.00 -19.56
C HIS A 238 -14.65 35.02 -20.71
N GLY A 239 -13.72 34.08 -20.50
CA GLY A 239 -13.44 32.98 -21.41
C GLY A 239 -14.27 31.73 -21.08
N ALA A 240 -14.40 30.86 -22.08
CA ALA A 240 -14.98 29.53 -21.92
C ALA A 240 -13.94 28.46 -22.20
N GLY A 241 -14.10 27.31 -21.55
CA GLY A 241 -13.24 26.14 -21.75
C GLY A 241 -13.98 24.83 -21.49
N SER A 242 -13.25 23.73 -21.64
CA SER A 242 -13.74 22.41 -21.26
C SER A 242 -12.62 21.53 -20.72
N ALA A 243 -12.99 20.56 -19.89
CA ALA A 243 -12.07 19.61 -19.30
C ALA A 243 -12.65 18.19 -19.35
N ALA A 244 -11.79 17.20 -19.52
CA ALA A 244 -12.16 15.79 -19.36
C ALA A 244 -12.31 15.47 -17.87
N ILE A 245 -13.35 14.71 -17.54
CA ILE A 245 -13.67 14.21 -16.20
C ILE A 245 -14.11 12.75 -16.30
N ASP A 246 -14.11 12.00 -15.20
CA ASP A 246 -14.46 10.56 -15.22
C ASP A 246 -15.84 10.29 -15.82
N ALA A 247 -16.81 11.19 -15.57
CA ALA A 247 -18.17 11.09 -16.10
C ALA A 247 -18.35 11.63 -17.54
N GLY A 248 -17.28 12.11 -18.20
CA GLY A 248 -17.35 12.68 -19.56
C GLY A 248 -16.55 13.98 -19.72
N ARG A 249 -17.21 15.07 -20.11
CA ARG A 249 -16.57 16.39 -20.24
C ARG A 249 -17.37 17.47 -19.55
N LEU A 250 -16.68 18.32 -18.81
CA LEU A 250 -17.21 19.53 -18.21
C LEU A 250 -16.96 20.70 -19.17
N VAL A 251 -17.99 21.50 -19.46
CA VAL A 251 -17.87 22.80 -20.14
C VAL A 251 -18.09 23.90 -19.10
N PHE A 252 -17.24 24.90 -19.07
CA PHE A 252 -17.28 25.97 -18.07
C PHE A 252 -17.07 27.35 -18.70
N PHE A 253 -17.51 28.37 -17.98
CA PHE A 253 -17.32 29.77 -18.31
C PHE A 253 -16.74 30.50 -17.09
N VAL A 254 -15.61 31.19 -17.27
CA VAL A 254 -14.94 31.93 -16.19
C VAL A 254 -15.61 33.30 -16.08
N LYS A 255 -16.52 33.45 -15.11
CA LYS A 255 -17.25 34.71 -14.92
C LYS A 255 -16.36 35.84 -14.41
N GLU A 256 -15.52 35.53 -13.42
CA GLU A 256 -14.66 36.48 -12.72
C GLU A 256 -13.45 35.74 -12.15
N ALA A 257 -12.33 36.43 -12.02
CA ALA A 257 -11.18 35.96 -11.24
C ALA A 257 -10.68 37.10 -10.35
N THR A 258 -10.42 36.78 -9.09
CA THR A 258 -9.88 37.72 -8.12
C THR A 258 -8.54 37.20 -7.60
N THR A 259 -7.55 38.08 -7.52
CA THR A 259 -6.30 37.78 -6.82
C THR A 259 -6.43 38.32 -5.40
N PRO A 260 -6.55 37.46 -4.38
CA PRO A 260 -6.61 37.93 -3.00
C PRO A 260 -5.32 38.68 -2.66
N LYS A 261 -5.44 39.74 -1.84
CA LYS A 261 -4.25 40.42 -1.31
C LYS A 261 -3.46 39.41 -0.47
N PHE A 262 -2.15 39.39 -0.65
CA PHE A 262 -1.27 38.58 0.17
C PHE A 262 -1.40 39.02 1.64
N ASP A 263 -1.80 38.08 2.50
CA ASP A 263 -1.84 38.25 3.94
C ASP A 263 -0.81 37.31 4.59
N PRO A 264 0.33 37.83 5.08
CA PRO A 264 1.37 37.02 5.71
C PRO A 264 0.92 36.40 7.04
N THR A 265 -0.21 36.84 7.60
CA THR A 265 -0.76 36.31 8.85
C THR A 265 -1.81 35.23 8.66
N SER A 266 -2.26 35.00 7.42
CA SER A 266 -3.24 33.97 7.07
C SER A 266 -2.75 32.56 7.44
N PRO A 267 -3.65 31.64 7.82
CA PRO A 267 -3.31 30.24 8.07
C PRO A 267 -2.55 29.60 6.90
N GLU A 268 -3.00 29.85 5.68
CA GLU A 268 -2.38 29.31 4.46
C GLU A 268 -0.95 29.83 4.26
N ALA A 269 -0.72 31.14 4.45
CA ALA A 269 0.63 31.71 4.33
C ALA A 269 1.58 31.14 5.40
N LYS A 270 1.08 30.89 6.60
CA LYS A 270 1.87 30.23 7.67
C LYS A 270 2.19 28.78 7.32
N THR A 271 1.23 28.00 6.83
CA THR A 271 1.46 26.62 6.40
C THR A 271 2.50 26.55 5.29
N ILE A 272 2.40 27.42 4.28
CA ILE A 272 3.39 27.51 3.20
C ILE A 272 4.77 27.90 3.77
N ALA A 273 4.83 28.90 4.65
CA ALA A 273 6.10 29.31 5.27
C ALA A 273 6.74 28.18 6.09
N ASP A 274 5.95 27.42 6.85
CA ASP A 274 6.44 26.31 7.66
C ASP A 274 6.89 25.12 6.79
N GLN A 275 6.28 24.91 5.62
CA GLN A 275 6.73 23.88 4.66
C GLN A 275 8.03 24.27 3.94
N ILE A 276 8.22 25.55 3.64
CA ILE A 276 9.40 26.03 2.90
C ILE A 276 10.58 26.31 3.85
N ARG A 277 10.34 26.65 5.13
CA ARG A 277 11.40 26.98 6.10
C ARG A 277 12.50 25.90 6.20
N PRO A 278 12.20 24.58 6.31
CA PRO A 278 13.24 23.55 6.37
C PRO A 278 14.12 23.53 5.11
N ALA A 279 13.52 23.65 3.93
CA ALA A 279 14.27 23.71 2.67
C ALA A 279 15.20 24.93 2.61
N PHE A 280 14.73 26.11 3.02
CA PHE A 280 15.58 27.30 3.12
C PHE A 280 16.69 27.15 4.16
N THR A 281 16.40 26.58 5.33
CA THR A 281 17.41 26.36 6.37
C THR A 281 18.49 25.39 5.89
N ASN A 282 18.11 24.30 5.21
CA ASN A 282 19.06 23.34 4.66
C ASN A 282 19.91 23.97 3.55
N ASP A 283 19.32 24.72 2.62
CA ASP A 283 20.07 25.40 1.55
C ASP A 283 21.10 26.40 2.12
N ILE A 284 20.72 27.19 3.12
CA ILE A 284 21.65 28.11 3.79
C ILE A 284 22.79 27.35 4.49
N LEU A 285 22.47 26.24 5.17
CA LEU A 285 23.49 25.41 5.84
C LEU A 285 24.44 24.76 4.83
N GLU A 286 23.92 24.23 3.73
CA GLU A 286 24.74 23.65 2.65
C GLU A 286 25.65 24.70 2.01
N GLN A 287 25.12 25.88 1.70
CA GLN A 287 25.92 26.99 1.18
C GLN A 287 26.98 27.46 2.18
N TYR A 288 26.65 27.51 3.47
CA TYR A 288 27.59 27.89 4.52
C TYR A 288 28.72 26.86 4.67
N VAL A 289 28.38 25.57 4.77
CA VAL A 289 29.36 24.47 4.86
C VAL A 289 30.25 24.45 3.62
N GLY A 290 29.67 24.51 2.42
CA GLY A 290 30.44 24.54 1.18
C GLY A 290 31.38 25.74 1.08
N ALA A 291 30.96 26.91 1.59
CA ALA A 291 31.85 28.08 1.67
C ALA A 291 33.01 27.85 2.66
N LEU A 292 32.76 27.25 3.82
CA LEU A 292 33.80 26.93 4.80
C LEU A 292 34.79 25.88 4.26
N GLU A 293 34.29 24.82 3.63
CA GLU A 293 35.13 23.79 3.01
C GLU A 293 36.08 24.40 1.97
N LYS A 294 35.59 25.36 1.17
CA LYS A 294 36.41 26.08 0.19
C LYS A 294 37.42 27.04 0.82
N ILE A 295 37.07 27.72 1.92
CA ILE A 295 37.98 28.63 2.64
C ILE A 295 39.11 27.83 3.32
N TYR A 296 38.80 26.66 3.87
CA TYR A 296 39.74 25.84 4.63
C TYR A 296 40.39 24.71 3.82
N ASP A 297 40.17 24.65 2.50
CA ASP A 297 40.72 23.63 1.59
C ASP A 297 40.51 22.20 2.10
N VAL A 298 39.28 21.89 2.53
CA VAL A 298 38.96 20.61 3.17
C VAL A 298 38.96 19.49 2.13
N ALA A 299 39.85 18.51 2.29
CA ALA A 299 39.89 17.30 1.49
C ALA A 299 39.16 16.15 2.21
N ILE A 300 38.00 15.75 1.70
CA ILE A 300 37.23 14.63 2.25
C ILE A 300 37.67 13.31 1.60
N ASN A 301 38.16 12.37 2.40
CA ASN A 301 38.43 11.00 1.95
C ASN A 301 37.11 10.21 1.87
N GLN A 302 36.47 10.23 0.70
CA GLN A 302 35.16 9.62 0.50
C GLN A 302 35.10 8.12 0.87
N LYS A 303 36.19 7.37 0.67
CA LYS A 303 36.23 5.94 1.04
C LYS A 303 36.10 5.73 2.56
N ALA A 304 36.76 6.57 3.35
CA ALA A 304 36.68 6.49 4.80
C ALA A 304 35.32 6.97 5.32
N LEU A 305 34.74 8.00 4.70
CA LEU A 305 33.42 8.50 5.06
C LEU A 305 32.33 7.46 4.81
N GLN A 306 32.35 6.80 3.64
CA GLN A 306 31.39 5.73 3.28
C GLN A 306 31.51 4.53 4.23
N ALA A 307 32.74 4.12 4.58
CA ALA A 307 32.97 3.04 5.54
C ALA A 307 32.44 3.35 6.95
N ALA A 308 32.45 4.62 7.37
CA ALA A 308 31.96 5.06 8.67
C ALA A 308 30.44 5.26 8.72
N THR A 309 29.80 5.65 7.62
CA THR A 309 28.35 5.88 7.54
C THR A 309 27.56 4.62 7.16
N GLY A 310 28.24 3.52 6.84
CA GLY A 310 27.59 2.26 6.45
C GLY A 310 26.91 2.31 5.09
N ALA A 311 27.14 3.37 4.30
CA ALA A 311 26.74 3.43 2.91
C ALA A 311 27.72 2.56 2.11
N GLU A 312 27.32 1.33 1.79
CA GLU A 312 28.10 0.46 0.92
C GLU A 312 28.40 1.18 -0.40
N PRO A 313 29.62 1.07 -0.96
CA PRO A 313 29.90 1.53 -2.31
C PRO A 313 28.97 0.80 -3.27
N GLY A 314 28.05 1.53 -3.88
CA GLY A 314 27.25 1.01 -5.00
C GLY A 314 28.16 0.47 -6.10
N GLN A 315 27.77 -0.68 -6.65
CA GLN A 315 28.07 -1.03 -8.04
C GLN A 315 27.46 0.00 -8.99
#